data_AF-A0A8J4SZW3-F1
#
_entry.id   AF-A0A8J4SZW3-F1
#
_cell.length_a   1.000
_cell.length_b   1.000
_cell.length_c   1.000
_cell.angle_alpha   90.00
_cell.angle_beta   90.00
_cell.angle_gamma   90.00
#
_symmetry.space_group_name_H-M   'P 1'
#
loop_
_entity.id
_entity.type
_entity.pdbx_description
1 polymer ?
#
loop_
_entity_poly.entity_id
_entity_poly.type
_entity_poly.pdbx_seq_one_letter_code
_entity_poly.pdbx_strand_id
1 'polypeptide(L)'
;MEIHEPAVCTAYNLVRIIGNVLCFFIVCFGAALSGTSTYVLVMQEYMAEVFGRYLFYGSLYTILGCGIFTVVIGFVGFYEFTHENRFTAILSAVGISCLVLTIFIVGIILFQFPRTMQANVLNAMKKTLPEYGQNSPVTKAWDNIQSFLRCCAIRNLGWDDYKKTVWYKQINTDLHDKVSSFLSVTNPFYQSVPASCCVTLIDSITGYPTTQYRDRQRCQHWEYGPPLYTSGPHNDALYYRGCFNTLIDYMMLHSRHLFTICLALCFFSGYHVHSTYHRQTDQTG
;
A
#
# COMPACT_ATOMS: atom_id res chain seq x y z
N MET A 1 35.34 19.66 -51.07
CA MET A 1 34.53 20.09 -49.91
C MET A 1 33.76 18.86 -49.49
N GLU A 2 34.41 17.97 -48.75
CA GLU A 2 33.76 16.78 -48.20
C GLU A 2 32.86 17.22 -47.05
N ILE A 3 31.56 16.99 -47.21
CA ILE A 3 30.57 17.18 -46.16
C ILE A 3 30.73 15.98 -45.24
N HIS A 4 31.51 16.14 -44.17
CA HIS A 4 31.52 15.19 -43.07
C HIS A 4 30.15 15.28 -42.38
N GLU A 5 29.24 14.36 -42.69
CA GLU A 5 28.08 14.12 -41.83
C GLU A 5 28.60 13.79 -40.42
N PRO A 6 28.19 14.53 -39.37
CA PRO A 6 28.63 14.21 -38.03
C PRO A 6 28.05 12.85 -37.67
N ALA A 7 28.92 11.87 -37.40
CA ALA A 7 28.52 10.53 -36.99
C ALA A 7 27.73 10.62 -35.67
N VAL A 8 26.40 10.68 -35.77
CA VAL A 8 25.47 10.71 -34.64
C VAL A 8 25.61 9.43 -33.78
N CYS A 9 26.16 8.34 -34.33
CA CYS A 9 26.40 7.08 -33.65
C CYS A 9 27.90 6.85 -33.31
N THR A 10 28.43 7.57 -32.33
CA THR A 10 29.56 7.05 -31.55
C THR A 10 29.00 6.35 -30.31
N ALA A 11 29.60 5.22 -29.89
CA ALA A 11 29.18 4.46 -28.71
C ALA A 11 29.08 5.35 -27.44
N TYR A 12 29.89 6.41 -27.39
CA TYR A 12 29.87 7.45 -26.36
C TYR A 12 28.56 8.24 -26.31
N ASN A 13 28.07 8.75 -27.45
CA ASN A 13 26.81 9.49 -27.52
C ASN A 13 25.61 8.60 -27.15
N LEU A 14 25.65 7.32 -27.52
CA LEU A 14 24.61 6.36 -27.16
C LEU A 14 24.52 6.15 -25.64
N VAL A 15 25.65 5.96 -24.96
CA VAL A 15 25.68 5.79 -23.50
C VAL A 15 25.15 7.03 -22.78
N ARG A 16 25.51 8.23 -23.25
CA ARG A 16 25.03 9.49 -22.68
C ARG A 16 23.51 9.64 -22.81
N ILE A 17 22.95 9.34 -23.97
CA ILE A 17 21.50 9.41 -24.19
C ILE A 17 20.78 8.38 -23.31
N ILE A 18 21.25 7.14 -23.27
CA ILE A 18 20.66 6.08 -22.43
C ILE A 18 20.72 6.47 -20.95
N GLY A 19 21.87 6.96 -20.47
CA GLY A 19 22.05 7.42 -19.10
C GLY A 19 21.09 8.54 -18.72
N ASN A 20 20.98 9.57 -19.56
CA ASN A 20 20.02 10.67 -19.36
C ASN A 20 18.56 10.20 -19.32
N VAL A 21 18.18 9.28 -20.19
CA VAL A 21 16.83 8.69 -20.21
C VAL A 21 16.56 7.90 -18.92
N LEU A 22 17.53 7.12 -18.44
CA LEU A 22 17.40 6.39 -17.17
C LEU A 22 17.29 7.35 -15.97
N CYS A 23 18.11 8.40 -15.93
CA CYS A 23 18.03 9.43 -14.88
C CYS A 23 16.66 10.13 -14.88
N PHE A 24 16.10 10.41 -16.06
CA PHE A 24 14.74 10.97 -16.16
C PHE A 24 13.69 10.04 -15.53
N PHE A 25 13.73 8.74 -15.82
CA PHE A 25 12.83 7.78 -15.17
C PHE A 25 13.02 7.71 -13.65
N ILE A 26 14.25 7.78 -13.16
CA ILE A 26 14.55 7.81 -11.72
C ILE A 26 13.94 9.06 -11.06
N VAL A 27 14.07 10.23 -11.69
CA VAL A 27 13.46 11.48 -11.21
C VAL A 27 11.94 11.36 -11.19
N CYS A 28 11.31 10.87 -12.26
CA CYS A 28 9.87 10.67 -12.31
C CYS A 28 9.39 9.70 -11.23
N PHE A 29 10.12 8.60 -11.00
CA PHE A 29 9.80 7.64 -9.95
C PHE A 29 9.92 8.25 -8.55
N GLY A 30 11.01 8.96 -8.26
CA GLY A 30 11.19 9.66 -6.98
C GLY A 30 10.10 10.70 -6.73
N ALA A 31 9.74 11.49 -7.76
CA ALA A 31 8.67 12.48 -7.68
C ALA A 31 7.30 11.83 -7.43
N ALA A 32 7.02 10.70 -8.07
CA ALA A 32 5.80 9.92 -7.84
C ALA A 32 5.75 9.36 -6.41
N LEU A 33 6.86 8.85 -5.87
CA LEU A 33 6.93 8.37 -4.48
C LEU A 33 6.69 9.50 -3.48
N SER A 34 7.34 10.65 -3.67
CA SER A 34 7.13 11.81 -2.79
C SER A 34 5.70 12.33 -2.89
N GLY A 35 5.18 12.50 -4.11
CA GLY A 35 3.81 12.96 -4.34
C GLY A 35 2.76 12.04 -3.73
N THR A 36 2.88 10.73 -3.91
CA THR A 36 1.96 9.75 -3.31
C THR A 36 2.06 9.74 -1.78
N SER A 37 3.26 9.83 -1.22
CA SER A 37 3.45 9.89 0.24
C SER A 37 2.82 11.14 0.85
N THR A 38 3.04 12.31 0.24
CA THR A 38 2.40 13.57 0.67
C THR A 38 0.89 13.51 0.53
N TYR A 39 0.37 12.95 -0.58
CA TYR A 39 -1.06 12.76 -0.78
C TYR A 39 -1.69 11.92 0.34
N VAL A 40 -1.08 10.77 0.68
CA VAL A 40 -1.59 9.90 1.75
C VAL A 40 -1.52 10.59 3.12
N LEU A 41 -0.43 11.31 3.40
CA LEU A 41 -0.29 12.06 4.66
C LEU A 41 -1.39 13.11 4.85
N VAL A 42 -1.79 13.81 3.77
CA VAL A 42 -2.77 14.89 3.85
C VAL A 42 -4.21 14.38 3.75
N MET A 43 -4.47 13.43 2.84
CA MET A 43 -5.84 13.04 2.48
C MET A 43 -6.32 11.76 3.18
N GLN A 44 -5.40 10.93 3.69
CA GLN A 44 -5.70 9.59 4.22
C GLN A 44 -5.11 9.34 5.62
N GLU A 45 -4.93 10.40 6.41
CA GLU A 45 -4.38 10.31 7.77
C GLU A 45 -5.15 9.34 8.70
N TYR A 46 -6.44 9.16 8.46
CA TYR A 46 -7.32 8.30 9.26
C TYR A 46 -6.89 6.82 9.24
N MET A 47 -6.17 6.37 8.21
CA MET A 47 -5.65 5.00 8.12
C MET A 47 -4.64 4.68 9.24
N ALA A 48 -4.04 5.71 9.85
CA ALA A 48 -3.13 5.56 10.98
C ALA A 48 -3.78 4.91 12.21
N GLU A 49 -5.11 4.98 12.36
CA GLU A 49 -5.81 4.35 13.48
C GLU A 49 -5.77 2.82 13.41
N VAL A 50 -5.95 2.24 12.23
CA VAL A 50 -6.04 0.78 12.10
C VAL A 50 -4.67 0.13 12.00
N PHE A 51 -3.71 0.78 11.32
CA PHE A 51 -2.34 0.26 11.20
C PHE A 51 -1.44 0.59 12.41
N GLY A 52 -1.89 1.50 13.27
CA GLY A 52 -1.10 2.04 14.38
C GLY A 52 -0.29 3.25 13.95
N ARG A 53 -0.46 4.36 14.69
CA ARG A 53 0.09 5.69 14.34
C ARG A 53 1.60 5.68 14.11
N TYR A 54 2.37 5.05 14.98
CA TYR A 54 3.84 5.02 14.86
C TYR A 54 4.32 4.32 13.59
N LEU A 55 3.75 3.15 13.28
CA LEU A 55 4.13 2.38 12.09
C LEU A 55 3.71 3.08 10.81
N PHE A 56 2.50 3.66 10.80
CA PHE A 56 1.96 4.34 9.63
C PHE A 56 2.75 5.61 9.28
N TYR A 57 2.91 6.54 10.23
CA TYR A 57 3.63 7.79 9.99
C TYR A 57 5.12 7.56 9.75
N GLY A 58 5.75 6.64 10.49
CA GLY A 58 7.15 6.27 10.27
C GLY A 58 7.39 5.81 8.83
N SER A 59 6.53 4.91 8.32
CA SER A 59 6.63 4.42 6.95
C SER A 59 6.46 5.53 5.91
N LEU A 60 5.47 6.41 6.08
CA LEU A 60 5.20 7.49 5.12
C LEU A 60 6.32 8.53 5.07
N TYR A 61 6.86 8.94 6.22
CA TYR A 61 7.99 9.87 6.24
C TYR A 61 9.26 9.25 5.65
N THR A 62 9.50 7.96 5.85
CA THR A 62 10.62 7.26 5.22
C THR A 62 10.47 7.22 3.69
N ILE A 63 9.29 6.88 3.16
CA ILE A 63 9.06 6.86 1.70
C ILE A 63 9.18 8.27 1.11
N LEU A 64 8.64 9.29 1.78
CA LEU A 64 8.76 10.68 1.36
C LEU A 64 10.22 11.12 1.28
N GLY A 65 11.01 10.86 2.34
CA GLY A 65 12.43 11.19 2.38
C GLY A 65 13.24 10.47 1.31
N CYS A 66 13.00 9.16 1.12
CA CYS A 66 13.65 8.38 0.06
C CYS A 66 13.28 8.89 -1.34
N GLY A 67 12.02 9.28 -1.57
CA GLY A 67 11.57 9.86 -2.84
C GLY A 67 12.28 11.17 -3.17
N ILE A 68 12.37 12.09 -2.21
CA ILE A 68 13.06 13.38 -2.39
C ILE A 68 14.55 13.14 -2.66
N PHE A 69 15.18 12.26 -1.89
CA PHE A 69 16.58 11.88 -2.11
C PHE A 69 16.81 11.27 -3.50
N THR A 70 15.91 10.40 -3.96
CA THR A 70 15.96 9.79 -5.30
C THR A 70 15.88 10.85 -6.41
N VAL A 71 15.02 11.87 -6.26
CA VAL A 71 14.92 12.99 -7.19
C VAL A 71 16.24 13.77 -7.26
N VAL A 72 16.85 14.09 -6.11
CA VAL A 72 18.12 14.81 -6.05
C VAL A 72 19.24 14.03 -6.75
N ILE A 73 19.38 12.73 -6.45
CA ILE A 73 20.38 11.88 -7.11
C ILE A 73 20.12 11.76 -8.61
N GLY A 74 18.86 11.67 -9.04
CA GLY A 74 18.49 11.66 -10.46
C GLY A 74 18.93 12.92 -11.21
N PHE A 75 18.77 14.11 -10.60
CA PHE A 75 19.26 15.37 -11.19
C PHE A 75 20.79 15.45 -11.23
N VAL A 76 21.48 14.99 -10.18
CA VAL A 76 22.95 14.91 -10.17
C VAL A 76 23.45 13.96 -11.27
N GLY A 77 22.78 12.82 -11.47
CA GLY A 77 23.10 11.89 -12.56
C GLY A 77 22.87 12.48 -13.95
N PHE A 78 21.78 13.22 -14.15
CA PHE A 78 21.55 13.94 -15.42
C PHE A 78 22.65 14.97 -15.70
N TYR A 79 23.11 15.67 -14.65
CA TYR A 79 24.23 16.60 -14.77
C TYR A 79 25.55 15.87 -15.08
N GLU A 80 25.82 14.73 -14.44
CA GLU A 80 27.01 13.90 -14.71
C GLU A 80 27.13 13.51 -16.19
N PHE A 81 26.04 13.02 -16.80
CA PHE A 81 26.04 12.65 -18.21
C PHE A 81 26.11 13.85 -19.15
N THR A 82 25.71 15.05 -18.69
CA THR A 82 25.75 16.26 -19.52
C THR A 82 27.10 16.99 -19.43
N HIS A 83 27.70 17.00 -18.23
CA HIS A 83 28.95 17.65 -17.90
C HIS A 83 29.83 16.65 -17.15
N GLU A 84 30.90 16.20 -17.81
CA GLU A 84 31.86 15.27 -17.24
C GLU A 84 32.74 15.96 -16.19
N ASN A 85 32.23 16.10 -14.98
CA ASN A 85 32.99 16.57 -13.83
C ASN A 85 33.24 15.41 -12.86
N ARG A 86 34.49 15.26 -12.42
CA ARG A 86 34.90 14.22 -11.46
C ARG A 86 34.10 14.30 -10.16
N PHE A 87 33.81 15.52 -9.69
CA PHE A 87 33.03 15.71 -8.46
C PHE A 87 31.60 15.15 -8.59
N THR A 88 30.92 15.40 -9.70
CA THR A 88 29.52 14.97 -9.89
C THR A 88 29.41 13.47 -10.12
N ALA A 89 30.41 12.87 -10.76
CA ALA A 89 30.50 11.43 -10.92
C ALA A 89 30.81 10.71 -9.59
N ILE A 90 31.63 11.29 -8.69
CA ILE A 90 31.82 10.74 -7.33
C ILE A 90 30.52 10.87 -6.53
N LEU A 91 29.86 12.03 -6.59
CA LEU A 91 28.62 12.29 -5.87
C LEU A 91 27.48 11.35 -6.30
N SER A 92 27.32 11.12 -7.60
CA SER A 92 26.33 10.18 -8.13
C SER A 92 26.67 8.73 -7.76
N ALA A 93 27.94 8.32 -7.82
CA ALA A 93 28.36 6.97 -7.42
C ALA A 93 28.07 6.69 -5.94
N VAL A 94 28.40 7.63 -5.04
CA VAL A 94 28.07 7.53 -3.61
C VAL A 94 26.56 7.54 -3.39
N GLY A 95 25.83 8.44 -4.07
CA GLY A 95 24.38 8.54 -3.97
C GLY A 95 23.64 7.27 -4.40
N ILE A 96 24.01 6.69 -5.54
CA ILE A 96 23.47 5.42 -6.04
C ILE A 96 23.82 4.28 -5.06
N SER A 97 25.03 4.25 -4.52
CA SER A 97 25.43 3.25 -3.52
C SER A 97 24.56 3.33 -2.27
N CYS A 98 24.27 4.54 -1.77
CA CYS A 98 23.33 4.74 -0.67
C CYS A 98 21.93 4.25 -1.01
N LEU A 99 21.41 4.55 -2.21
CA LEU A 99 20.10 4.06 -2.66
C LEU A 99 20.05 2.53 -2.69
N VAL A 100 21.09 1.87 -3.19
CA VAL A 100 21.17 0.40 -3.22
C VAL A 100 21.10 -0.17 -1.81
N LEU A 101 21.83 0.40 -0.85
CA LEU A 101 21.78 -0.02 0.55
C LEU A 101 20.39 0.18 1.16
N THR A 102 19.74 1.31 0.90
CA THR A 102 18.38 1.57 1.38
C THR A 102 17.37 0.58 0.77
N ILE A 103 17.43 0.33 -0.53
CA ILE A 103 16.55 -0.63 -1.23
C ILE A 103 16.75 -2.04 -0.65
N PHE A 104 18.00 -2.42 -0.39
CA PHE A 104 18.32 -3.72 0.19
C PHE A 104 17.75 -3.88 1.62
N ILE A 105 17.97 -2.88 2.48
CA ILE A 105 17.45 -2.87 3.86
C ILE A 105 15.92 -2.91 3.85
N VAL A 106 15.28 -2.06 3.05
CA VAL A 106 13.82 -2.03 2.92
C VAL A 106 13.29 -3.36 2.37
N GLY A 107 13.97 -3.96 1.38
CA GLY A 107 13.62 -5.28 0.84
C GLY A 107 13.61 -6.37 1.92
N ILE A 108 14.64 -6.41 2.77
CA ILE A 108 14.70 -7.36 3.91
C ILE A 108 13.57 -7.10 4.90
N ILE A 109 13.34 -5.84 5.25
CA ILE A 109 12.25 -5.46 6.16
C ILE A 109 10.91 -5.91 5.58
N LEU A 110 10.59 -5.58 4.33
CA LEU A 110 9.32 -5.96 3.68
C LEU A 110 9.14 -7.47 3.55
N PHE A 111 10.22 -8.22 3.36
CA PHE A 111 10.17 -9.68 3.33
C PHE A 111 9.83 -10.28 4.70
N GLN A 112 10.40 -9.73 5.77
CA GLN A 112 10.22 -10.24 7.13
C GLN A 112 8.97 -9.66 7.83
N PHE A 113 8.56 -8.45 7.48
CA PHE A 113 7.50 -7.68 8.13
C PHE A 113 6.19 -8.46 8.29
N PRO A 114 5.65 -9.14 7.24
CA PRO A 114 4.41 -9.89 7.38
C PRO A 114 4.51 -11.07 8.35
N ARG A 115 5.70 -11.55 8.71
CA ARG A 115 5.91 -12.64 9.68
C ARG A 115 6.03 -12.10 11.10
N THR A 116 6.77 -11.02 11.28
CA THR A 116 7.07 -10.48 12.61
C THR A 116 5.96 -9.57 13.14
N MET A 117 5.22 -8.86 12.28
CA MET A 117 4.26 -7.82 12.69
C MET A 117 2.81 -8.28 12.83
N GLN A 118 2.52 -9.56 12.55
CA GLN A 118 1.15 -10.10 12.61
C GLN A 118 0.47 -9.84 13.96
N ALA A 119 1.19 -10.07 15.06
CA ALA A 119 0.65 -9.89 16.41
C ALA A 119 0.30 -8.42 16.68
N ASN A 120 1.14 -7.48 16.25
CA ASN A 120 0.91 -6.05 16.45
C ASN A 120 -0.29 -5.56 15.65
N VAL A 121 -0.40 -5.96 14.38
CA VAL A 121 -1.55 -5.62 13.53
C VAL A 121 -2.84 -6.22 14.09
N LEU A 122 -2.81 -7.48 14.51
CA LEU A 122 -3.96 -8.13 15.12
C LEU A 122 -4.41 -7.42 16.40
N ASN A 123 -3.47 -7.04 17.26
CA ASN A 123 -3.76 -6.34 18.52
C ASN A 123 -4.33 -4.94 18.25
N ALA A 124 -3.81 -4.22 17.25
CA ALA A 124 -4.36 -2.93 16.82
C ALA A 124 -5.80 -3.08 16.32
N MET A 125 -6.07 -4.06 15.44
CA MET A 125 -7.43 -4.34 14.95
C MET A 125 -8.40 -4.73 16.08
N LYS A 126 -7.97 -5.56 17.03
CA LYS A 126 -8.79 -5.93 18.20
C LYS A 126 -9.10 -4.74 19.10
N LYS A 127 -8.17 -3.79 19.21
CA LYS A 127 -8.35 -2.59 20.02
C LYS A 127 -9.31 -1.59 19.35
N THR A 128 -9.23 -1.43 18.03
CA THR A 128 -9.98 -0.38 17.32
C THR A 128 -11.35 -0.80 16.82
N LEU A 129 -11.60 -2.10 16.56
CA LEU A 129 -12.93 -2.52 16.08
C LEU A 129 -14.07 -2.15 17.06
N PRO A 130 -13.94 -2.34 18.39
CA PRO A 130 -15.01 -1.95 19.33
C PRO A 130 -15.40 -0.46 19.28
N GLU A 131 -14.48 0.42 18.88
CA GLU A 131 -14.70 1.86 18.72
C GLU A 131 -15.35 2.23 17.38
N TYR A 132 -15.59 1.26 16.49
CA TYR A 132 -16.31 1.46 15.24
C TYR A 132 -17.71 2.03 15.49
N GLY A 133 -18.05 3.13 14.82
CA GLY A 133 -19.27 3.92 15.04
C GLY A 133 -19.17 5.01 16.11
N GLN A 134 -18.12 5.02 16.91
CA GLN A 134 -17.90 6.06 17.93
C GLN A 134 -17.19 7.28 17.34
N ASN A 135 -16.04 7.03 16.71
CA ASN A 135 -15.16 8.06 16.17
C ASN A 135 -15.18 8.03 14.64
N SER A 136 -15.33 9.19 14.00
CA SER A 136 -15.34 9.32 12.53
C SER A 136 -14.05 8.76 11.87
N PRO A 137 -12.83 9.03 12.40
CA PRO A 137 -11.60 8.48 11.81
C PRO A 137 -11.51 6.95 11.88
N VAL A 138 -11.86 6.35 13.03
CA VAL A 138 -11.83 4.89 13.22
C VAL A 138 -12.84 4.21 12.30
N THR A 139 -14.06 4.76 12.22
CA THR A 139 -15.12 4.25 11.34
C THR A 139 -14.69 4.29 9.88
N LYS A 140 -14.16 5.44 9.42
CA LYS A 140 -13.67 5.63 8.05
C LYS A 140 -12.51 4.69 7.70
N ALA A 141 -11.61 4.44 8.65
CA ALA A 141 -10.48 3.55 8.46
C ALA A 141 -10.94 2.08 8.29
N TRP A 142 -11.89 1.64 9.12
CA TRP A 142 -12.49 0.32 9.00
C TRP A 142 -13.29 0.16 7.71
N ASP A 143 -14.11 1.14 7.35
CA ASP A 143 -14.91 1.11 6.11
C ASP A 143 -14.01 0.99 4.88
N ASN A 144 -12.90 1.75 4.87
CA ASN A 144 -11.93 1.70 3.79
C ASN A 144 -11.22 0.34 3.73
N ILE A 145 -10.75 -0.20 4.85
CA ILE A 145 -10.07 -1.50 4.87
C ILE A 145 -11.02 -2.63 4.44
N GLN A 146 -12.26 -2.62 4.91
CA GLN A 146 -13.27 -3.62 4.54
C GLN A 146 -13.60 -3.57 3.05
N SER A 147 -13.78 -2.36 2.51
CA SER A 147 -14.09 -2.16 1.09
C SER A 147 -12.89 -2.48 0.18
N PHE A 148 -11.68 -2.05 0.57
CA PHE A 148 -10.45 -2.22 -0.21
C PHE A 148 -9.99 -3.68 -0.23
N LEU A 149 -9.93 -4.32 0.94
CA LEU A 149 -9.51 -5.73 1.04
C LEU A 149 -10.66 -6.71 0.77
N ARG A 150 -11.89 -6.23 0.55
CA ARG A 150 -13.08 -7.07 0.29
C ARG A 150 -13.26 -8.11 1.40
N CYS A 151 -13.26 -7.62 2.62
CA CYS A 151 -13.25 -8.41 3.84
C CYS A 151 -14.29 -7.90 4.83
N CYS A 152 -14.61 -8.73 5.82
CA CYS A 152 -15.48 -8.34 6.92
C CYS A 152 -14.98 -8.96 8.23
N ALA A 153 -15.14 -8.21 9.32
CA ALA A 153 -14.62 -8.56 10.65
C ALA A 153 -13.09 -8.72 10.69
N ILE A 154 -12.54 -9.01 11.88
CA ILE A 154 -11.10 -9.18 12.04
C ILE A 154 -10.67 -10.50 11.41
N ARG A 155 -11.30 -11.61 11.83
CA ARG A 155 -10.98 -12.97 11.39
C ARG A 155 -12.12 -13.55 10.55
N ASN A 156 -11.80 -14.58 9.77
CA ASN A 156 -12.81 -15.40 9.11
C ASN A 156 -13.84 -15.86 10.15
N LEU A 157 -15.13 -15.79 9.80
CA LEU A 157 -16.22 -16.12 10.71
C LEU A 157 -16.33 -15.25 11.97
N GLY A 158 -15.66 -14.09 12.00
CA GLY A 158 -15.57 -13.21 13.17
C GLY A 158 -16.69 -12.17 13.32
N TRP A 159 -17.84 -12.32 12.65
CA TRP A 159 -18.89 -11.29 12.64
C TRP A 159 -19.47 -10.95 14.01
N ASP A 160 -19.38 -11.88 14.97
CA ASP A 160 -19.80 -11.63 16.35
C ASP A 160 -19.04 -10.47 17.00
N ASP A 161 -17.82 -10.16 16.52
CA ASP A 161 -17.05 -9.02 16.99
C ASP A 161 -17.80 -7.69 16.79
N TYR A 162 -18.70 -7.59 15.79
CA TYR A 162 -19.52 -6.40 15.59
C TYR A 162 -20.47 -6.13 16.75
N LYS A 163 -20.98 -7.16 17.45
CA LYS A 163 -21.92 -6.98 18.57
C LYS A 163 -21.33 -6.14 19.70
N LYS A 164 -19.99 -6.09 19.80
CA LYS A 164 -19.26 -5.33 20.82
C LYS A 164 -19.05 -3.86 20.42
N THR A 165 -19.26 -3.52 19.15
CA THR A 165 -19.00 -2.19 18.60
C THR A 165 -20.04 -1.18 19.02
N VAL A 166 -19.65 0.10 19.05
CA VAL A 166 -20.56 1.22 19.31
C VAL A 166 -21.62 1.33 18.21
N TRP A 167 -21.22 1.18 16.94
CA TRP A 167 -22.12 1.16 15.78
C TRP A 167 -23.25 0.15 15.95
N TYR A 168 -22.93 -1.11 16.28
CA TYR A 168 -23.92 -2.17 16.41
C TYR A 168 -24.92 -1.85 17.52
N LYS A 169 -24.42 -1.34 18.65
CA LYS A 169 -25.29 -0.96 19.76
C LYS A 169 -26.25 0.15 19.35
N GLN A 170 -25.75 1.19 18.68
CA GLN A 170 -26.56 2.33 18.25
C GLN A 170 -27.61 1.94 17.21
N ILE A 171 -27.21 1.19 16.17
CA ILE A 171 -28.11 0.88 15.06
C ILE A 171 -29.20 -0.13 15.43
N ASN A 172 -28.91 -1.02 16.39
CA ASN A 172 -29.84 -2.06 16.83
C ASN A 172 -30.47 -1.78 18.19
N THR A 173 -30.37 -0.55 18.73
CA THR A 173 -31.11 -0.17 19.95
C THR A 173 -32.59 -0.03 19.60
N ASP A 174 -33.47 -0.66 20.38
CA ASP A 174 -34.91 -0.41 20.29
C ASP A 174 -35.23 0.94 20.96
N LEU A 175 -35.67 1.91 20.14
CA LEU A 175 -36.02 3.25 20.61
C LEU A 175 -37.41 3.32 21.25
N HIS A 176 -38.24 2.29 21.08
CA HIS A 176 -39.61 2.26 21.59
C HIS A 176 -39.73 1.55 22.95
N ASP A 177 -38.71 0.79 23.34
CA ASP A 177 -38.65 0.17 24.65
C ASP A 177 -38.10 1.14 25.71
N LYS A 178 -38.80 1.26 26.84
CA LYS A 178 -38.38 2.10 27.98
C LYS A 178 -37.22 1.46 28.75
N VAL A 179 -37.01 0.15 28.56
CA VAL A 179 -35.81 -0.56 28.96
C VAL A 179 -34.91 -0.60 27.74
N SER A 180 -33.66 -0.19 27.85
CA SER A 180 -32.69 -0.15 26.74
C SER A 180 -32.40 -1.56 26.19
N SER A 181 -33.29 -2.07 25.36
CA SER A 181 -33.24 -3.38 24.73
C SER A 181 -32.75 -3.29 23.29
N PHE A 182 -32.32 -4.44 22.75
CA PHE A 182 -31.88 -4.54 21.36
C PHE A 182 -33.01 -5.07 20.48
N LEU A 183 -33.07 -4.60 19.24
CA LEU A 183 -33.96 -5.14 18.21
C LEU A 183 -33.78 -6.67 18.10
N SER A 184 -34.90 -7.39 18.00
CA SER A 184 -34.89 -8.82 17.68
C SER A 184 -34.22 -9.04 16.32
N VAL A 185 -33.49 -10.16 16.17
CA VAL A 185 -32.83 -10.54 14.91
C VAL A 185 -33.84 -10.70 13.75
N THR A 186 -35.10 -11.00 14.09
CA THR A 186 -36.21 -11.11 13.12
C THR A 186 -36.80 -9.76 12.71
N ASN A 187 -36.38 -8.66 13.34
CA ASN A 187 -36.86 -7.33 13.03
C ASN A 187 -36.28 -6.87 11.66
N PRO A 188 -37.09 -6.32 10.75
CA PRO A 188 -36.62 -5.88 9.43
C PRO A 188 -35.58 -4.75 9.48
N PHE A 189 -35.48 -4.02 10.60
CA PHE A 189 -34.47 -2.97 10.81
C PHE A 189 -33.18 -3.48 11.48
N TYR A 190 -33.13 -4.75 11.88
CA TYR A 190 -31.94 -5.34 12.49
C TYR A 190 -30.81 -5.42 11.47
N GLN A 191 -29.66 -4.84 11.80
CA GLN A 191 -28.46 -4.86 10.96
C GLN A 191 -27.35 -5.69 11.59
N SER A 192 -26.93 -6.73 10.87
CA SER A 192 -25.88 -7.64 11.35
C SER A 192 -24.48 -7.07 11.18
N VAL A 193 -24.24 -6.34 10.09
CA VAL A 193 -22.91 -5.87 9.67
C VAL A 193 -23.00 -4.51 8.97
N PRO A 194 -21.93 -3.70 8.99
CA PRO A 194 -21.90 -2.42 8.29
C PRO A 194 -21.90 -2.61 6.76
N ALA A 195 -22.32 -1.57 6.04
CA ALA A 195 -22.42 -1.61 4.58
C ALA A 195 -21.07 -1.83 3.87
N SER A 196 -19.96 -1.44 4.50
CA SER A 196 -18.60 -1.67 4.03
C SER A 196 -18.19 -3.15 4.00
N CYS A 197 -18.90 -4.02 4.72
CA CYS A 197 -18.76 -5.48 4.60
C CYS A 197 -19.49 -6.09 3.40
N CYS A 198 -20.33 -5.32 2.71
CA CYS A 198 -21.17 -5.84 1.64
C CYS A 198 -20.42 -5.94 0.32
N VAL A 199 -20.74 -6.98 -0.45
CA VAL A 199 -20.17 -7.22 -1.77
C VAL A 199 -20.60 -6.10 -2.71
N THR A 200 -19.62 -5.46 -3.32
CA THR A 200 -19.83 -4.50 -4.40
C THR A 200 -19.59 -5.16 -5.76
N LEU A 201 -20.27 -4.63 -6.78
CA LEU A 201 -20.06 -5.08 -8.15
C LEU A 201 -18.65 -4.71 -8.60
N ILE A 202 -18.04 -5.57 -9.40
CA ILE A 202 -16.72 -5.33 -9.97
C ILE A 202 -16.91 -4.67 -11.33
N ASP A 203 -16.17 -3.59 -11.56
CA ASP A 203 -16.08 -3.01 -12.89
C ASP A 203 -15.34 -3.99 -13.81
N SER A 204 -16.00 -4.43 -14.88
CA SER A 204 -15.46 -5.39 -15.84
C SER A 204 -14.24 -4.87 -16.60
N ILE A 205 -14.07 -3.55 -16.71
CA ILE A 205 -12.96 -2.94 -17.47
C ILE A 205 -11.73 -2.81 -16.58
N THR A 206 -11.93 -2.29 -15.37
CA THR A 206 -10.81 -1.92 -14.49
C THR A 206 -10.49 -3.01 -13.46
N GLY A 207 -11.40 -3.95 -13.20
CA GLY A 207 -11.27 -4.97 -12.17
C GLY A 207 -11.44 -4.46 -10.73
N TYR A 208 -11.70 -3.15 -10.56
CA TYR A 208 -11.86 -2.51 -9.27
C TYR A 208 -13.30 -2.61 -8.73
N PRO A 209 -13.49 -2.58 -7.39
CA PRO A 209 -14.82 -2.54 -6.81
C PRO A 209 -15.51 -1.21 -7.12
N THR A 210 -16.77 -1.28 -7.52
CA THR A 210 -17.64 -0.12 -7.72
C THR A 210 -18.29 0.32 -6.39
N THR A 211 -18.98 1.45 -6.41
CA THR A 211 -19.84 1.90 -5.30
C THR A 211 -21.20 1.21 -5.29
N GLN A 212 -21.51 0.39 -6.30
CA GLN A 212 -22.80 -0.29 -6.42
C GLN A 212 -22.73 -1.63 -5.68
N TYR A 213 -23.61 -1.79 -4.70
CA TYR A 213 -23.75 -3.06 -3.98
C TYR A 213 -24.44 -4.10 -4.85
N ARG A 214 -24.02 -5.37 -4.72
CA ARG A 214 -24.74 -6.50 -5.31
C ARG A 214 -26.16 -6.58 -4.76
N ASP A 215 -26.28 -6.62 -3.43
CA ASP A 215 -27.54 -6.58 -2.71
C ASP A 215 -27.28 -6.11 -1.27
N ARG A 216 -27.41 -4.80 -1.05
CA ARG A 216 -27.15 -4.22 0.27
C ARG A 216 -28.17 -4.67 1.32
N GLN A 217 -29.43 -4.81 0.92
CA GLN A 217 -30.49 -5.19 1.85
C GLN A 217 -30.27 -6.60 2.36
N ARG A 218 -30.01 -7.55 1.44
CA ARG A 218 -29.65 -8.93 1.78
C ARG A 218 -28.38 -9.02 2.61
N CYS A 219 -27.37 -8.22 2.28
CA CYS A 219 -26.12 -8.20 3.04
C CYS A 219 -26.35 -7.88 4.53
N GLN A 220 -27.12 -6.83 4.85
CA GLN A 220 -27.25 -6.32 6.21
C GLN A 220 -28.37 -6.98 7.02
N HIS A 221 -29.46 -7.42 6.36
CA HIS A 221 -30.72 -7.86 6.98
C HIS A 221 -31.04 -9.33 6.69
N TRP A 222 -30.04 -10.17 6.39
CA TRP A 222 -30.27 -11.58 6.14
C TRP A 222 -30.89 -12.25 7.37
N GLU A 223 -32.00 -12.96 7.19
CA GLU A 223 -32.76 -13.58 8.30
C GLU A 223 -31.93 -14.60 9.08
N TYR A 224 -31.03 -15.31 8.41
CA TYR A 224 -30.11 -16.26 9.03
C TYR A 224 -28.80 -15.62 9.52
N GLY A 225 -28.68 -14.28 9.40
CA GLY A 225 -27.49 -13.51 9.76
C GLY A 225 -26.25 -13.81 8.90
N PRO A 226 -25.07 -13.30 9.29
CA PRO A 226 -23.81 -13.76 8.74
C PRO A 226 -23.66 -15.25 9.07
N PRO A 227 -23.53 -16.15 8.08
CA PRO A 227 -23.55 -17.57 8.37
C PRO A 227 -22.35 -17.98 9.24
N LEU A 228 -22.62 -18.69 10.33
CA LEU A 228 -21.59 -19.22 11.22
C LEU A 228 -20.90 -20.47 10.66
N TYR A 229 -21.58 -21.20 9.77
CA TYR A 229 -21.15 -22.51 9.28
C TYR A 229 -20.71 -22.44 7.83
N THR A 230 -19.89 -23.40 7.41
CA THR A 230 -19.43 -23.56 6.02
C THR A 230 -20.46 -24.26 5.12
N SER A 231 -21.58 -24.72 5.70
CA SER A 231 -22.67 -25.41 5.00
C SER A 231 -24.02 -24.80 5.38
N GLY A 232 -24.98 -24.85 4.45
CA GLY A 232 -26.32 -24.27 4.62
C GLY A 232 -26.58 -23.03 3.74
N PRO A 233 -27.64 -22.27 4.01
CA PRO A 233 -27.94 -21.02 3.29
C PRO A 233 -26.87 -19.96 3.58
N HIS A 234 -26.23 -19.45 2.53
CA HIS A 234 -25.20 -18.41 2.64
C HIS A 234 -25.73 -17.06 2.13
N ASN A 235 -25.31 -15.99 2.80
CA ASN A 235 -25.50 -14.63 2.33
C ASN A 235 -24.42 -14.30 1.28
N ASP A 236 -24.72 -14.43 0.00
CA ASP A 236 -23.79 -14.19 -1.12
C ASP A 236 -23.51 -12.69 -1.38
N ALA A 237 -24.18 -11.80 -0.64
CA ALA A 237 -23.94 -10.36 -0.68
C ALA A 237 -22.98 -9.87 0.41
N LEU A 238 -22.33 -10.77 1.15
CA LEU A 238 -21.41 -10.46 2.27
C LEU A 238 -19.98 -10.96 1.98
N TYR A 239 -18.96 -10.22 2.41
CA TYR A 239 -17.58 -10.72 2.39
C TYR A 239 -17.31 -11.71 3.55
N TYR A 240 -16.79 -12.89 3.21
CA TYR A 240 -16.59 -13.99 4.16
C TYR A 240 -15.24 -13.99 4.88
N ARG A 241 -14.24 -13.39 4.24
CA ARG A 241 -12.88 -13.38 4.75
C ARG A 241 -12.69 -12.28 5.79
N GLY A 242 -11.96 -12.59 6.85
CA GLY A 242 -11.49 -11.63 7.84
C GLY A 242 -10.49 -10.66 7.24
N CYS A 243 -10.55 -9.40 7.66
CA CYS A 243 -9.64 -8.36 7.20
C CYS A 243 -8.19 -8.61 7.60
N PHE A 244 -7.95 -9.16 8.79
CA PHE A 244 -6.61 -9.57 9.20
C PHE A 244 -6.06 -10.69 8.31
N ASN A 245 -6.85 -11.74 8.09
CA ASN A 245 -6.45 -12.87 7.23
C ASN A 245 -6.13 -12.40 5.82
N THR A 246 -7.02 -11.59 5.23
CA THR A 246 -6.87 -11.08 3.87
C THR A 246 -5.67 -10.15 3.74
N LEU A 247 -5.43 -9.29 4.74
CA LEU A 247 -4.27 -8.40 4.77
C LEU A 247 -2.96 -9.20 4.80
N ILE A 248 -2.86 -10.23 5.65
CA ILE A 248 -1.65 -11.05 5.74
C ILE A 248 -1.42 -11.82 4.43
N ASP A 249 -2.46 -12.43 3.86
CA ASP A 249 -2.37 -13.11 2.56
C ASP A 249 -1.89 -12.14 1.46
N TYR A 250 -2.47 -10.93 1.42
CA TYR A 250 -2.10 -9.88 0.49
C TYR A 250 -0.63 -9.46 0.65
N MET A 251 -0.20 -9.20 1.89
CA MET A 251 1.18 -8.79 2.19
C MET A 251 2.19 -9.87 1.85
N MET A 252 1.89 -11.14 2.16
CA MET A 252 2.76 -12.28 1.86
C MET A 252 2.89 -12.54 0.36
N LEU A 253 1.80 -12.34 -0.40
CA LEU A 253 1.83 -12.47 -1.85
C LEU A 253 2.74 -11.42 -2.47
N HIS A 254 2.58 -10.15 -2.09
CA HIS A 254 3.32 -9.04 -2.69
C HIS A 254 4.76 -8.94 -2.17
N SER A 255 5.05 -9.29 -0.92
CA SER A 255 6.40 -9.17 -0.36
C SER A 255 7.43 -10.01 -1.10
N ARG A 256 7.05 -11.21 -1.59
CA ARG A 256 7.94 -12.04 -2.41
C ARG A 256 8.31 -11.36 -3.73
N HIS A 257 7.32 -10.82 -4.44
CA HIS A 257 7.54 -10.14 -5.71
C HIS A 257 8.38 -8.87 -5.52
N LEU A 258 8.07 -8.08 -4.49
CA LEU A 258 8.84 -6.87 -4.15
C LEU A 258 10.29 -7.20 -3.81
N PHE A 259 10.53 -8.24 -3.01
CA PHE A 259 11.88 -8.66 -2.67
C PHE A 259 12.70 -9.08 -3.90
N THR A 260 12.11 -9.84 -4.82
CA THR A 260 12.76 -10.21 -6.09
C THR A 260 13.11 -8.98 -6.92
N ILE A 261 12.20 -8.00 -7.01
CA ILE A 261 12.46 -6.74 -7.72
C ILE A 261 13.59 -5.95 -7.05
N CYS A 262 13.59 -5.84 -5.72
CA CYS A 262 14.67 -5.18 -4.98
C CYS A 262 16.03 -5.81 -5.27
N LEU A 263 16.14 -7.14 -5.25
CA LEU A 263 17.40 -7.83 -5.55
C LEU A 263 17.87 -7.56 -6.99
N ALA A 264 16.96 -7.59 -7.96
CA ALA A 264 17.28 -7.26 -9.35
C ALA A 264 17.81 -5.82 -9.47
N LEU A 265 17.13 -4.85 -8.85
CA LEU A 265 17.55 -3.45 -8.85
C LEU A 265 18.93 -3.25 -8.20
N CYS A 266 19.20 -3.93 -7.08
CA CYS A 266 20.51 -3.90 -6.44
C CYS A 266 21.61 -4.43 -7.36
N PHE A 267 21.35 -5.53 -8.09
CA PHE A 267 22.32 -6.11 -9.04
C PHE A 267 22.63 -5.17 -10.21
N PHE A 268 21.60 -4.60 -10.85
CA PHE A 268 21.78 -3.66 -11.97
C PHE A 268 22.50 -2.38 -11.54
N SER A 269 22.15 -1.84 -10.37
CA SER A 269 22.77 -0.62 -9.84
C SER A 269 24.23 -0.87 -9.42
N GLY A 270 24.53 -2.04 -8.85
CA GLY A 270 25.91 -2.44 -8.54
C GLY A 270 26.78 -2.59 -9.79
N TYR A 271 26.22 -3.17 -10.86
CA TYR A 271 26.91 -3.25 -12.15
C TYR A 271 27.20 -1.85 -12.74
N HIS A 272 26.23 -0.94 -12.65
CA HIS A 272 26.41 0.45 -13.09
C HIS A 272 27.57 1.13 -12.32
N VAL A 273 27.56 1.09 -10.99
CA VAL A 273 28.63 1.68 -10.15
C VAL A 273 30.01 1.11 -10.51
N HIS A 274 30.10 -0.21 -10.73
CA HIS A 274 31.34 -0.87 -11.13
C HIS A 274 31.83 -0.40 -12.51
N SER A 275 30.92 -0.27 -13.49
CA SER A 275 31.26 0.24 -14.82
C SER A 275 31.69 1.70 -14.81
N THR A 276 31.07 2.55 -13.98
CA THR A 276 31.45 3.98 -13.86
C THR A 276 32.84 4.13 -13.25
N TYR A 277 33.17 3.30 -12.25
CA TYR A 277 34.49 3.27 -11.62
C TYR A 277 35.59 2.95 -12.64
N HIS A 278 35.41 1.90 -13.46
CA HIS A 278 36.38 1.55 -14.51
C HIS A 278 36.58 2.65 -15.57
N ARG A 279 35.51 3.36 -15.94
CA ARG A 279 35.62 4.46 -16.90
C ARG A 279 36.42 5.65 -16.35
N GLN A 280 36.36 5.90 -15.05
CA GLN A 280 37.16 6.95 -14.41
C GLN A 280 38.64 6.59 -14.33
N THR A 281 38.99 5.31 -14.11
CA THR A 281 40.39 4.87 -14.06
C THR A 281 41.08 4.96 -15.43
N ASP A 282 40.35 4.68 -16.52
CA ASP A 282 40.90 4.76 -17.88
C ASP A 282 41.17 6.20 -18.35
N GLN A 283 40.50 7.21 -17.78
CA GLN A 283 40.77 8.63 -18.08
C GLN A 283 41.99 9.20 -17.33
N THR A 284 42.62 8.41 -16.46
CA THR A 284 43.79 8.82 -15.66
C THR A 284 45.11 8.17 -16.07
N GLY A 285 45.10 7.26 -17.05
CA GLY A 285 46.29 6.66 -17.67
C GLY A 285 46.58 7.26 -19.03
#